data_AF-D5BTU6-F1
#
_entry.id   AF-D5BTU6-F1
#
_cell.length_a   1.000
_cell.length_b   1.000
_cell.length_c   1.000
_cell.angle_alpha   90.00
_cell.angle_beta   90.00
_cell.angle_gamma   90.00
#
_symmetry.space_group_name_H-M   'P 1'
#
loop_
_entity.id
_entity.type
_entity.pdbx_description
1 polymer ?
#
loop_
_entity_poly.entity_id
_entity_poly.type
_entity_poly.pdbx_seq_one_letter_code
_entity_poly.pdbx_strand_id
1 'polypeptide(L)'
;MIAPLTPTPRFGYGKLDARCDFCSRTRNPHPDFDEPIPTALFTTASGRAVELCLSCYEQERDAAMPSTATLAQRLDQKISTKDSLGSSLKPSKHKFT
;
A
#
# COMPACT_ATOMS: atom_id res chain seq x y z
N MET A 1 29.94 -4.38 -5.62
CA MET A 1 29.08 -4.85 -4.51
C MET A 1 27.76 -5.27 -5.12
N ILE A 2 27.40 -6.55 -5.05
CA ILE A 2 26.12 -7.04 -5.58
C ILE A 2 25.10 -6.86 -4.45
N ALA A 3 24.10 -6.01 -4.65
CA ALA A 3 23.02 -5.86 -3.67
C ALA A 3 22.38 -7.24 -3.41
N PRO A 4 22.05 -7.61 -2.17
CA PRO A 4 21.36 -8.86 -1.90
C PRO A 4 20.07 -8.89 -2.71
N LEU A 5 19.85 -9.96 -3.48
CA LEU A 5 18.61 -10.18 -4.21
C LEU A 5 17.51 -10.40 -3.16
N THR A 6 16.86 -9.32 -2.72
CA THR A 6 15.61 -9.43 -1.98
C THR A 6 14.63 -10.22 -2.84
N PRO A 7 13.94 -11.24 -2.30
CA PRO A 7 12.96 -11.98 -3.08
C PRO A 7 11.96 -11.00 -3.67
N THR A 8 11.78 -11.06 -4.99
CA THR A 8 10.78 -10.27 -5.69
C THR A 8 9.40 -10.65 -5.16
N PRO A 9 8.59 -9.70 -4.66
CA PRO A 9 7.27 -10.03 -4.17
C PRO A 9 6.40 -10.55 -5.30
N ARG A 10 5.58 -11.57 -4.99
CA ARG A 10 4.64 -12.16 -5.95
C ARG A 10 3.31 -11.42 -5.83
N PHE A 11 2.96 -10.69 -6.88
CA PHE A 11 1.64 -10.07 -7.01
C PHE A 11 0.62 -11.08 -7.50
N GLY A 12 -0.53 -11.12 -6.82
CA GLY A 12 -1.72 -11.83 -7.26
C GLY A 12 -2.51 -10.99 -8.26
N TYR A 13 -2.96 -11.63 -9.33
CA TYR A 13 -3.80 -11.03 -10.38
C TYR A 13 -5.21 -11.61 -10.32
N GLY A 14 -6.21 -10.87 -10.80
CA GLY A 14 -7.60 -11.34 -10.89
C GLY A 14 -8.32 -11.53 -9.55
N LYS A 15 -7.77 -11.04 -8.44
CA LYS A 15 -8.43 -11.06 -7.13
C LYS A 15 -9.59 -10.06 -7.11
N LEU A 16 -10.84 -10.54 -7.06
CA LEU A 16 -12.05 -9.70 -7.16
C LEU A 16 -12.17 -8.67 -6.03
N ASP A 17 -11.66 -9.00 -4.85
CA ASP A 17 -11.60 -8.16 -3.66
C ASP A 17 -10.22 -7.49 -3.49
N ALA A 18 -9.42 -7.39 -4.55
CA ALA A 18 -8.13 -6.69 -4.51
C ALA A 18 -8.33 -5.23 -4.08
N ARG A 19 -7.59 -4.82 -3.05
CA ARG A 19 -7.62 -3.44 -2.57
C ARG A 19 -6.27 -3.06 -2.00
N CYS A 20 -5.73 -1.94 -2.48
CA CYS A 20 -4.52 -1.38 -1.89
C CYS A 20 -4.84 -0.61 -0.62
N ASP A 21 -4.23 -0.96 0.51
CA ASP A 21 -4.41 -0.27 1.78
C ASP A 21 -3.89 1.18 1.76
N PHE A 22 -2.97 1.49 0.82
CA PHE A 22 -2.31 2.79 0.77
C PHE A 22 -3.06 3.79 -0.10
N CYS A 23 -3.51 3.39 -1.29
CA CYS A 23 -4.23 4.28 -2.22
C CYS A 23 -5.72 3.95 -2.39
N SER A 24 -6.23 2.91 -1.72
CA SER A 24 -7.63 2.44 -1.81
C SER A 24 -8.11 2.05 -3.21
N ARG A 25 -7.21 1.99 -4.22
CA ARG A 25 -7.57 1.50 -5.56
C ARG A 25 -7.97 0.03 -5.50
N THR A 26 -8.96 -0.32 -6.32
CA THR A 26 -9.46 -1.70 -6.48
C THR A 26 -9.43 -2.16 -7.94
N ARG A 27 -9.47 -1.23 -8.90
CA ARG A 27 -9.45 -1.51 -10.36
C ARG A 27 -8.19 -1.00 -11.04
N ASN A 28 -7.77 -1.71 -12.08
CA ASN A 28 -6.68 -1.29 -12.96
C ASN A 28 -7.01 0.11 -13.52
N PRO A 29 -6.12 1.11 -13.35
CA PRO A 29 -6.38 2.47 -13.82
C PRO A 29 -6.27 2.62 -15.34
N HIS A 30 -5.81 1.59 -16.06
CA HIS A 30 -5.68 1.64 -17.51
C HIS A 30 -7.06 1.49 -18.19
N PRO A 31 -7.45 2.39 -19.10
CA PRO A 31 -8.80 2.42 -19.67
C PRO A 31 -9.18 1.15 -20.46
N ASP A 32 -8.19 0.46 -21.02
CA ASP A 32 -8.41 -0.76 -21.81
C ASP A 32 -8.57 -2.05 -20.98
N PHE A 33 -8.39 -2.00 -19.65
CA PHE A 33 -8.45 -3.19 -18.79
C PHE A 33 -9.46 -3.01 -17.66
N ASP A 34 -10.58 -3.73 -17.71
CA ASP A 34 -11.57 -3.80 -16.62
C ASP A 34 -11.26 -4.98 -15.68
N GLU A 35 -10.04 -5.00 -15.15
CA GLU A 35 -9.60 -6.01 -14.18
C GLU A 35 -9.27 -5.39 -12.82
N PRO A 36 -9.30 -6.17 -11.73
CA PRO A 36 -8.81 -5.71 -10.43
C PRO A 36 -7.31 -5.38 -10.49
N ILE A 37 -6.86 -4.45 -9.64
CA ILE A 37 -5.42 -4.18 -9.53
C ILE A 37 -4.65 -5.43 -9.07
N PRO A 38 -3.42 -5.65 -9.55
CA PRO A 38 -2.54 -6.63 -8.95
C PRO A 38 -2.11 -6.16 -7.55
N THR A 39 -2.27 -7.03 -6.55
CA THR A 39 -1.86 -6.76 -5.17
C THR A 39 -0.99 -7.87 -4.60
N ALA A 40 -0.19 -7.53 -3.59
CA ALA A 40 0.59 -8.47 -2.80
C ALA A 40 0.47 -8.14 -1.31
N LEU A 41 0.55 -9.18 -0.47
CA LEU A 41 0.57 -9.05 0.98
C LEU A 41 2.00 -8.88 1.48
N PHE A 42 2.19 -7.90 2.35
CA PHE A 42 3.45 -7.60 3.01
C PHE A 42 3.24 -7.54 4.53
N THR A 43 4.29 -7.85 5.27
CA THR A 43 4.30 -7.72 6.73
C THR A 43 5.17 -6.53 7.12
N THR A 44 4.65 -5.65 7.97
CA THR A 44 5.40 -4.53 8.53
C THR A 44 6.38 -5.00 9.60
N ALA A 45 7.27 -4.12 10.08
CA ALA A 45 8.20 -4.47 11.16
C ALA A 45 7.46 -4.73 12.50
N SER A 46 6.29 -4.11 12.72
CA SER A 46 5.40 -4.37 13.86
C SER A 46 4.53 -5.63 13.69
N GLY A 47 4.62 -6.33 12.57
CA GLY A 47 3.88 -7.58 12.32
C GLY A 47 2.49 -7.39 11.71
N ARG A 48 2.11 -6.16 11.32
CA ARG A 48 0.82 -5.91 10.65
C ARG A 48 0.89 -6.41 9.21
N ALA A 49 -0.17 -7.04 8.73
CA ALA A 49 -0.32 -7.36 7.32
C ALA A 49 -0.87 -6.14 6.57
N VAL A 50 -0.31 -5.85 5.39
CA VAL A 50 -0.83 -4.84 4.46
C VAL A 50 -0.88 -5.38 3.04
N GLU A 51 -1.94 -5.05 2.33
CA GLU A 51 -2.13 -5.36 0.92
C GLU A 51 -1.77 -4.12 0.08
N LEU A 52 -0.77 -4.23 -0.79
CA LEU A 52 -0.31 -3.13 -1.63
C LEU A 52 -0.48 -3.45 -3.10
N CYS A 53 -0.87 -2.44 -3.88
CA CYS A 53 -0.73 -2.49 -5.33
C CYS A 53 0.72 -2.33 -5.76
N LEU A 54 1.02 -2.74 -6.99
CA LEU A 54 2.36 -2.65 -7.58
C LEU A 54 2.97 -1.24 -7.43
N SER A 55 2.23 -0.19 -7.81
CA SER A 55 2.74 1.18 -7.77
C SER A 55 3.07 1.66 -6.35
N CYS A 56 2.24 1.32 -5.35
CA CYS A 56 2.52 1.70 -3.96
C CYS A 56 3.72 0.93 -3.40
N TYR A 57 3.85 -0.35 -3.73
CA TYR A 57 5.03 -1.13 -3.36
C TYR A 57 6.31 -0.52 -3.94
N GLU A 58 6.33 -0.18 -5.23
CA GLU A 58 7.53 0.38 -5.88
C GLU A 58 7.92 1.72 -5.25
N GLN A 59 6.96 2.61 -4.99
CA GLN A 59 7.22 3.88 -4.31
C GLN A 59 7.88 3.67 -2.93
N GLU A 60 7.37 2.75 -2.11
CA GLU A 60 7.92 2.51 -0.78
C GLU A 60 9.27 1.77 -0.82
N ARG A 61 9.46 0.85 -1.78
CA ARG A 61 10.74 0.18 -2.05
C ARG A 61 11.81 1.20 -2.44
N ASP A 62 11.52 2.03 -3.44
CA ASP A 62 12.47 3.00 -3.98
C ASP A 62 12.81 4.06 -2.92
N ALA A 63 11.85 4.41 -2.06
CA ALA A 63 12.08 5.31 -0.95
C ALA A 63 12.86 4.66 0.22
N ALA A 64 12.89 3.32 0.30
CA ALA A 64 13.71 2.56 1.26
C ALA A 64 15.16 2.40 0.77
N MET A 65 15.39 2.23 -0.54
CA MET A 65 16.71 1.99 -1.13
C MET A 65 17.83 2.97 -0.71
N PRO A 66 17.63 4.30 -0.71
CA PRO A 66 18.67 5.25 -0.30
C PRO A 66 18.78 5.39 1.23
N SER A 67 17.99 4.67 2.01
CA SER A 67 17.89 4.83 3.46
C SER A 67 18.45 3.63 4.23
N THR A 68 18.73 3.80 5.52
CA THR A 68 19.04 2.69 6.43
C THR A 68 17.80 1.91 6.87
N ALA A 69 16.60 2.40 6.53
CA ALA A 69 15.34 1.77 6.90
C ALA A 69 14.98 0.65 5.91
N THR A 70 14.54 -0.47 6.46
CA THR A 70 13.95 -1.56 5.67
C THR A 70 12.58 -1.16 5.12
N LEU A 71 12.14 -1.81 4.05
CA LEU A 71 10.77 -1.65 3.53
C LEU A 71 9.73 -1.86 4.64
N ALA A 72 9.88 -2.91 5.46
CA ALA A 72 8.97 -3.23 6.55
C ALA A 72 8.81 -2.08 7.57
N GLN A 73 9.92 -1.41 7.92
CA GLN A 73 9.91 -0.23 8.81
C GLN A 73 9.23 0.98 8.14
N ARG A 74 9.43 1.18 6.84
CA ARG A 74 8.74 2.23 6.09
C ARG A 74 7.23 2.02 6.06
N LEU A 75 6.79 0.78 5.85
CA LEU A 75 5.37 0.45 5.84
C LEU A 75 4.72 0.77 7.19
N ASP A 76 5.38 0.49 8.33
CA ASP A 76 4.89 0.91 9.65
C ASP A 76 4.73 2.42 9.78
N GLN A 77 5.75 3.19 9.36
CA GLN A 77 5.69 4.65 9.43
C GLN A 77 4.52 5.19 8.59
N LYS A 78 4.30 4.63 7.40
CA LYS A 78 3.24 5.06 6.49
C LYS A 78 1.85 4.77 7.07
N ILE A 79 1.66 3.60 7.67
CA ILE A 79 0.41 3.23 8.36
C ILE A 79 0.18 4.15 9.56
N SER A 80 1.18 4.33 10.42
CA SER A 80 1.08 5.21 11.59
C SER A 80 0.72 6.65 11.21
N THR A 81 1.22 7.15 10.09
CA THR A 81 0.88 8.48 9.56
C THR A 81 -0.57 8.54 9.09
N LYS A 82 -1.05 7.50 8.39
CA LYS A 82 -2.46 7.42 7.95
C LYS A 82 -3.43 7.29 9.12
N ASP A 83 -3.10 6.51 10.14
CA ASP A 83 -3.90 6.39 11.38
C ASP A 83 -4.04 7.74 12.08
N SER A 84 -2.97 8.53 12.09
CA SER A 84 -2.95 9.87 12.68
C SER A 84 -3.82 10.87 11.89
N LEU A 85 -3.83 10.77 10.57
CA LEU A 85 -4.64 11.62 9.68
C LEU A 85 -6.12 11.20 9.63
N GLY A 86 -6.42 9.92 9.86
CA GLY A 86 -7.79 9.38 9.89
C GLY A 86 -8.63 9.86 11.07
N SER A 87 -8.01 10.45 12.09
CA SER A 87 -8.69 10.96 13.29
C SER A 87 -9.34 12.35 13.11
N SER A 88 -9.17 13.00 11.94
CA SER A 88 -9.69 14.35 11.65
C SER A 88 -10.72 14.40 10.51
N LEU A 89 -11.55 13.37 10.36
CA LEU A 89 -12.78 13.42 9.57
C LEU A 89 -13.95 13.02 10.45
N LYS A 90 -14.36 13.92 11.36
CA LYS A 90 -15.70 13.84 11.94
C LYS A 90 -16.69 14.13 10.80
N PRO A 91 -17.72 13.28 10.55
CA PRO A 91 -18.77 13.64 9.61
C PRO A 91 -19.49 14.88 10.14
N SER A 92 -19.34 16.01 9.44
CA SER A 92 -20.14 17.20 9.68
C SER A 92 -21.59 16.84 9.36
N LYS A 93 -22.40 16.64 10.41
CA LYS A 93 -23.85 16.50 10.29
C LYS A 93 -24.41 17.85 9.84
N HIS A 94 -24.46 18.10 8.52
CA HIS A 94 -25.28 19.19 8.00
C HIS A 94 -26.75 18.73 7.99
N LYS A 95 -27.43 19.19 9.03
CA LYS A 95 -28.88 19.12 9.24
C LYS A 95 -29.53 19.98 8.15
N PHE A 96 -30.27 19.34 7.25
CA PHE A 96 -31.23 20.02 6.38
C PHE A 96 -32.35 20.57 7.27
N THR A 97 -32.55 21.88 7.23
CA THR A 97 -33.79 22.59 7.56
C THR A 97 -33.90 23.76 6.61
#